data_AF-A0A8J6A768-F1
#
_entry.id   AF-A0A8J6A768-F1
#
_cell.length_a   1.000
_cell.length_b   1.000
_cell.length_c   1.000
_cell.angle_alpha   90.00
_cell.angle_beta   90.00
_cell.angle_gamma   90.00
#
_symmetry.space_group_name_H-M   'P 1'
#
loop_
_entity.id
_entity.type
_entity.pdbx_description
1 polymer ?
#
loop_
_entity_poly.entity_id
_entity_poly.type
_entity_poly.pdbx_seq_one_letter_code
_entity_poly.pdbx_strand_id
1 'polypeptide(L)'
;VSSGVGHHGVGASPGDKKSKSKSTRGKKKSIFETYMSKEDVSEGLKRGTLIQGVLRINPKKFHEAFIPSPDGDRDIFIDGVIARNRALNGDLVVVKLLPEEQW
;
A
#
# COMPACT_ATOMS: atom_id res chain seq x y z
N VAL A 1 33.62 46.94 42.55
CA VAL A 1 33.46 46.09 43.76
C VAL A 1 32.27 45.17 43.57
N SER A 2 32.51 43.89 43.80
CA SER A 2 31.63 42.74 43.58
C SER A 2 30.54 42.62 44.65
N SER A 3 29.41 41.99 44.32
CA SER A 3 28.47 41.21 45.18
C SER A 3 27.14 41.08 44.40
N GLY A 4 26.44 39.95 44.25
CA GLY A 4 26.58 38.60 44.76
C GLY A 4 25.30 37.81 44.38
N VAL A 5 25.51 36.56 43.99
CA VAL A 5 24.63 35.40 43.74
C VAL A 5 23.22 35.32 44.38
N GLY A 6 22.31 34.65 43.65
CA GLY A 6 21.12 33.97 44.16
C GLY A 6 20.72 32.77 43.27
N HIS A 7 20.69 31.57 43.87
CA HIS A 7 20.28 30.29 43.27
C HIS A 7 18.76 30.05 43.40
N HIS A 8 18.16 29.31 42.45
CA HIS A 8 17.19 28.20 42.63
C HIS A 8 16.20 28.10 41.46
N GLY A 9 15.88 26.87 41.04
CA GLY A 9 14.82 26.63 40.07
C GLY A 9 14.86 25.29 39.33
N VAL A 10 14.74 24.20 40.08
CA VAL A 10 14.28 22.88 39.60
C VAL A 10 13.03 22.99 38.70
N GLY A 11 12.92 22.12 37.69
CA GLY A 11 11.65 21.99 36.95
C GLY A 11 11.72 21.14 35.69
N ALA A 12 11.91 19.84 35.84
CA ALA A 12 11.42 18.89 34.85
C ALA A 12 9.91 19.11 34.67
N SER A 13 9.43 19.10 33.44
CA SER A 13 8.00 19.11 33.13
C SER A 13 7.69 18.26 31.90
N PRO A 14 6.49 17.65 31.87
CA PRO A 14 6.36 16.22 31.66
C PRO A 14 5.42 15.86 30.51
N GLY A 15 5.48 14.59 30.11
CA GLY A 15 4.29 13.73 30.08
C GLY A 15 3.23 13.96 29.00
N ASP A 16 3.11 12.93 28.16
CA ASP A 16 1.86 12.22 27.89
C ASP A 16 0.71 12.97 27.23
N LYS A 17 0.32 12.54 26.02
CA LYS A 17 -1.05 12.03 25.77
C LYS A 17 -1.05 10.87 24.76
N LYS A 18 -0.83 9.69 25.33
CA LYS A 18 -1.43 8.41 24.90
C LYS A 18 -2.93 8.59 24.65
N SER A 19 -3.35 8.65 23.38
CA SER A 19 -4.76 8.48 23.03
C SER A 19 -5.07 6.99 22.89
N LYS A 20 -5.24 6.31 24.04
CA LYS A 20 -5.97 5.04 24.09
C LYS A 20 -7.46 5.40 24.17
N SER A 21 -8.10 5.58 23.01
CA SER A 21 -9.57 5.59 22.92
C SER A 21 -10.05 4.25 22.40
N LYS A 22 -10.75 3.53 23.28
CA LYS A 22 -11.49 2.30 22.99
C LYS A 22 -12.60 2.59 21.98
N SER A 23 -12.56 1.94 20.84
CA SER A 23 -13.76 1.39 20.21
C SER A 23 -13.41 0.04 19.59
N THR A 24 -13.48 -1.02 20.39
CA THR A 24 -13.57 -2.39 19.89
C THR A 24 -14.98 -2.63 19.34
N ARG A 25 -15.35 -1.86 18.32
CA ARG A 25 -16.40 -2.23 17.37
C ARG A 25 -15.67 -3.10 16.36
N GLY A 26 -15.94 -4.40 16.35
CA GLY A 26 -15.18 -5.42 15.62
C GLY A 26 -14.62 -4.88 14.30
N LYS A 27 -13.30 -4.63 14.27
CA LYS A 27 -12.61 -4.19 13.05
C LYS A 27 -12.72 -5.35 12.08
N LYS A 28 -13.70 -5.28 11.16
CA LYS A 28 -13.74 -6.16 10.00
C LYS A 28 -12.34 -6.07 9.37
N LYS A 29 -11.59 -7.18 9.36
CA LYS A 29 -10.30 -7.23 8.69
C LYS A 29 -10.56 -6.86 7.23
N SER A 30 -9.88 -5.83 6.73
CA SER A 30 -9.95 -5.52 5.31
C SER A 30 -9.40 -6.72 4.55
N ILE A 31 -10.24 -7.31 3.71
CA ILE A 31 -9.89 -8.47 2.87
C ILE A 31 -8.93 -8.04 1.76
N PHE A 32 -9.03 -6.78 1.34
CA PHE A 32 -8.22 -6.19 0.28
C PHE A 32 -7.14 -5.29 0.86
N GLU A 33 -5.97 -5.31 0.22
CA GLU A 33 -4.87 -4.42 0.53
C GLU A 33 -5.23 -2.97 0.19
N THR A 34 -4.70 -2.03 0.97
CA THR A 34 -4.79 -0.60 0.67
C THR A 34 -4.03 -0.30 -0.60
N TYR A 35 -4.53 0.63 -1.42
CA TYR A 35 -3.82 1.05 -2.62
C TYR A 35 -2.53 1.80 -2.29
N MET A 36 -1.58 1.73 -3.21
CA MET A 36 -0.36 2.53 -3.18
C MET A 36 -0.70 4.03 -3.33
N SER A 37 0.16 4.89 -2.79
CA SER A 37 0.03 6.34 -3.00
C SER A 37 0.26 6.70 -4.48
N LYS A 38 -0.19 7.88 -4.90
CA LYS A 38 0.02 8.32 -6.29
C LYS A 38 1.50 8.53 -6.59
N GLU A 39 2.23 8.98 -5.58
CA GLU A 39 3.67 9.21 -5.58
C GLU A 39 4.41 7.89 -5.81
N ASP A 40 4.11 6.86 -5.01
CA ASP A 40 4.73 5.53 -5.13
C ASP A 40 4.44 4.89 -6.49
N VAL A 41 3.21 5.04 -7.00
CA VAL A 41 2.84 4.54 -8.33
C VAL A 41 3.65 5.26 -9.42
N SER A 42 3.73 6.59 -9.35
CA SER A 42 4.49 7.38 -10.32
C SER A 42 5.97 6.99 -10.34
N GLU A 43 6.58 6.87 -9.16
CA GLU A 43 7.98 6.46 -9.03
C GLU A 43 8.21 5.00 -9.46
N GLY A 44 7.30 4.10 -9.09
CA GLY A 44 7.37 2.69 -9.44
C GLY A 44 7.30 2.45 -10.95
N LEU A 45 6.43 3.19 -11.65
CA LEU A 45 6.32 3.17 -13.11
C LEU A 45 7.57 3.77 -13.77
N LYS A 46 8.08 4.91 -13.28
CA LYS A 46 9.32 5.52 -13.79
C LYS A 46 10.54 4.59 -13.66
N ARG A 47 10.61 3.82 -12.58
CA ARG A 47 11.69 2.84 -12.35
C ARG A 47 11.50 1.52 -13.09
N GLY A 48 10.34 1.29 -13.73
CA GLY A 48 10.02 0.00 -14.36
C GLY A 48 9.76 -1.15 -13.38
N THR A 49 9.56 -0.86 -12.09
CA THR A 49 9.25 -1.88 -11.07
C THR A 49 7.76 -2.18 -10.93
N LEU A 50 6.94 -1.35 -11.56
CA LEU A 50 5.50 -1.53 -11.68
C LEU A 50 5.15 -1.57 -13.16
N ILE A 51 4.13 -2.36 -13.48
CA ILE A 51 3.65 -2.55 -14.85
C ILE A 51 2.22 -2.06 -14.92
N GLN A 52 1.92 -1.22 -15.91
CA GLN A 52 0.58 -0.69 -16.15
C GLN A 52 -0.07 -1.41 -17.33
N GLY A 53 -1.34 -1.77 -17.20
CA GLY A 53 -2.07 -2.44 -18.28
C GLY A 53 -3.58 -2.47 -18.06
N VAL A 54 -4.32 -2.76 -19.13
CA VAL A 54 -5.78 -2.93 -19.06
C VAL A 54 -6.09 -4.34 -18.58
N LEU A 55 -6.89 -4.44 -17.51
CA LEU A 55 -7.27 -5.68 -16.88
C LEU A 55 -8.33 -6.43 -17.69
N ARG A 56 -8.08 -7.70 -17.99
CA ARG A 56 -9.03 -8.62 -18.62
C ARG A 56 -9.37 -9.74 -17.64
N ILE A 57 -10.63 -9.90 -17.30
CA ILE A 57 -11.11 -11.00 -16.44
C ILE A 57 -11.70 -12.08 -17.33
N ASN A 58 -11.35 -13.34 -17.07
CA ASN A 58 -11.95 -14.46 -17.79
C ASN A 58 -13.45 -14.57 -17.41
N PRO A 59 -14.39 -14.42 -18.36
CA PRO A 59 -15.83 -14.42 -18.06
C PRO A 59 -16.33 -15.78 -17.59
N LYS A 60 -15.64 -16.88 -17.94
CA LYS A 60 -15.98 -18.24 -17.51
C LYS A 60 -15.33 -18.60 -16.17
N LYS A 61 -14.24 -17.93 -15.81
CA LYS A 61 -13.47 -18.15 -14.59
C LYS A 61 -13.05 -16.82 -13.99
N PHE A 62 -13.94 -16.18 -13.25
CA PHE A 62 -13.75 -14.80 -12.77
C PHE A 62 -12.56 -14.61 -11.80
N HIS A 63 -11.97 -15.69 -11.30
CA HIS A 63 -10.73 -15.68 -10.52
C HIS A 63 -9.49 -15.48 -11.41
N GLU A 64 -9.54 -15.90 -12.67
CA GLU A 64 -8.43 -15.72 -13.60
C GLU A 64 -8.53 -14.34 -14.24
N ALA A 65 -7.49 -13.52 -14.04
CA ALA A 65 -7.38 -12.21 -14.68
C ALA A 65 -5.98 -11.99 -15.26
N PHE A 66 -5.88 -11.09 -16.22
CA PHE A 66 -4.67 -10.89 -17.03
C PHE A 66 -4.47 -9.41 -17.35
N ILE A 67 -3.22 -8.98 -17.42
CA ILE A 67 -2.83 -7.74 -18.10
C ILE A 67 -1.78 -8.05 -19.20
N PRO A 68 -1.74 -7.28 -20.29
CA PRO A 68 -0.69 -7.42 -21.30
C PRO A 68 0.70 -7.26 -20.68
N SER A 69 1.64 -8.12 -21.08
CA SER A 69 3.06 -7.89 -20.75
C SER A 69 3.58 -6.69 -21.56
N PRO A 70 4.41 -5.82 -20.96
CA PRO A 70 5.04 -4.71 -21.66
C PRO A 70 5.94 -5.17 -22.81
N ASP A 71 6.50 -6.39 -22.72
CA ASP A 71 7.41 -6.96 -23.72
C ASP A 71 6.66 -7.66 -24.88
N GLY A 72 5.33 -7.81 -24.77
CA GLY A 72 4.49 -8.42 -25.80
C GLY A 72 4.51 -9.96 -25.83
N ASP A 73 5.20 -10.61 -24.88
CA ASP A 73 5.29 -12.06 -24.79
C ASP A 73 3.99 -12.69 -24.24
N ARG A 74 4.00 -13.06 -22.95
CA ARG A 74 2.88 -13.70 -22.24
C ARG A 74 2.24 -12.71 -21.30
N ASP A 75 0.92 -12.71 -21.26
CA ASP A 75 0.18 -11.90 -20.29
C ASP A 75 0.60 -12.20 -18.85
N ILE A 76 0.58 -11.17 -18.02
CA ILE A 76 0.82 -11.31 -16.58
C ILE A 76 -0.46 -11.83 -15.95
N PHE A 77 -0.37 -13.01 -15.34
CA PHE A 77 -1.48 -13.64 -14.65
C PHE A 77 -1.72 -13.04 -13.27
N ILE A 78 -2.98 -12.81 -12.94
CA ILE A 78 -3.43 -12.34 -11.63
C ILE A 78 -4.40 -13.40 -11.09
N ASP A 79 -3.92 -14.16 -10.11
CA ASP A 79 -4.69 -15.25 -9.52
C ASP A 79 -5.60 -14.75 -8.39
N GLY A 80 -6.89 -14.79 -8.67
CA GLY A 80 -7.93 -14.59 -7.69
C GLY A 80 -8.33 -13.14 -7.46
N VAL A 81 -9.48 -13.00 -6.80
CA VAL A 81 -10.14 -11.71 -6.55
C VAL A 81 -9.37 -10.84 -5.56
N ILE A 82 -8.55 -11.45 -4.70
CA ILE A 82 -7.76 -10.74 -3.68
C ILE A 82 -6.58 -10.03 -4.34
N ALA A 83 -5.80 -10.75 -5.15
CA ALA A 83 -4.65 -10.19 -5.87
C ALA A 83 -5.07 -9.10 -6.86
N ARG A 84 -6.22 -9.29 -7.53
CA ARG A 84 -6.83 -8.29 -8.42
C ARG A 84 -7.26 -7.00 -7.70
N ASN A 85 -7.40 -7.05 -6.37
CA ASN A 85 -7.69 -5.92 -5.49
C ASN A 85 -8.81 -4.99 -5.98
N ARG A 86 -10.06 -5.46 -5.91
CA ARG A 86 -11.30 -4.72 -6.26
C ARG A 86 -11.41 -4.24 -7.72
N ALA A 87 -10.37 -4.39 -8.55
CA ALA A 87 -10.40 -3.99 -9.94
C ALA A 87 -11.40 -4.83 -10.76
N LEU A 88 -11.97 -4.21 -11.79
CA LEU A 88 -12.98 -4.74 -12.68
C LEU A 88 -12.43 -4.89 -14.10
N ASN A 89 -13.15 -5.65 -14.92
CA ASN A 89 -12.76 -5.87 -16.31
C ASN A 89 -12.77 -4.53 -17.09
N GLY A 90 -11.68 -4.23 -17.79
CA GLY A 90 -11.50 -2.99 -18.53
C GLY A 90 -10.81 -1.87 -17.75
N ASP A 91 -10.57 -2.05 -16.44
CA ASP A 91 -9.86 -1.06 -15.65
C ASP A 91 -8.39 -0.96 -16.09
N LEU A 92 -7.87 0.27 -16.10
CA LEU A 92 -6.44 0.53 -16.23
C LEU A 92 -5.80 0.38 -14.85
N VAL A 93 -4.99 -0.66 -14.67
CA VAL A 93 -4.41 -1.03 -13.38
C VAL A 93 -2.89 -0.97 -13.41
N VAL A 94 -2.30 -0.97 -12.22
CA VAL A 94 -0.85 -1.08 -12.02
C VAL A 94 -0.59 -2.30 -11.14
N VAL A 95 0.33 -3.16 -11.57
CA VAL A 95 0.71 -4.38 -10.84
C VAL A 95 2.18 -4.38 -10.49
N LYS A 96 2.51 -5.10 -9.42
CA LYS A 96 3.87 -5.44 -9.02
C LYS A 96 4.06 -6.93 -9.25
N LEU A 97 5.15 -7.31 -9.93
CA LEU A 97 5.49 -8.72 -10.08
C LEU A 97 5.90 -9.31 -8.73
N LEU A 98 5.41 -10.53 -8.48
CA LEU A 98 5.91 -11.34 -7.39
C LEU A 98 7.33 -11.85 -7.73
N PRO A 99 8.12 -12.28 -6.74
CA PRO A 99 9.31 -13.09 -6.96
C PRO A 99 9.00 -14.33 -7.82
N GLU A 100 9.96 -14.77 -8.64
CA GLU A 100 9.81 -15.88 -9.57
C GLU A 100 9.42 -17.20 -8.88
N GLU A 101 9.78 -17.37 -7.61
CA GLU A 101 9.42 -18.54 -6.80
C GLU A 101 7.91 -18.64 -6.54
N GLN A 102 7.16 -17.58 -6.83
CA GLN A 102 5.71 -17.48 -6.61
C GLN A 102 4.91 -17.39 -7.93
N TRP A 103 5.56 -17.64 -9.07
CA TRP A 103 4.91 -17.63 -10.39
C TRP A 103 4.21 -18.95 -10.71
#